data_AF-A0A1N6RDV0-F1
#
_entry.id   AF-A0A1N6RDV0-F1
#
_cell.length_a   1.000
_cell.length_b   1.000
_cell.length_c   1.000
_cell.angle_alpha   90.00
_cell.angle_beta   90.00
_cell.angle_gamma   90.00
#
_symmetry.space_group_name_H-M   'P 1'
#
loop_
_entity.id
_entity.type
_entity.pdbx_description
1 polymer ?
#
loop_
_entity_poly.entity_id
_entity_poly.type
_entity_poly.pdbx_seq_one_letter_code
_entity_poly.pdbx_strand_id
1 'polypeptide(L)'
;MTAPTPGDDRAELLWLPVGAGGHVVRRTSAAWERAAALLARRRPRRLFHAALGLRCDGVPYVVEMTPAWGGPPCDRGVVVTGPVGLRPLGRSRWFRYEVRCWAHGAIPDREHAVGPPVLVTRDAAAVARILRAVRGVPPLTWGRRPPGGGEMWNSNSLVAWSLAQAGLATDHVPPGGGRAPGWDAGVRLAARTATA
;
A
#
# COMPACT_ATOMS: atom_id res chain seq x y z
N MET A 1 9.79 -31.51 10.31
CA MET A 1 9.32 -30.13 10.22
C MET A 1 10.20 -29.28 11.12
N THR A 2 11.19 -28.60 10.54
CA THR A 2 12.10 -27.71 11.28
C THR A 2 11.29 -26.50 11.75
N ALA A 3 11.29 -26.21 13.05
CA ALA A 3 10.65 -25.01 13.57
C ALA A 3 11.27 -23.76 12.90
N PRO A 4 10.47 -22.73 12.57
CA PRO A 4 11.01 -21.49 12.05
C PRO A 4 11.96 -20.88 13.08
N THR A 5 13.14 -20.44 12.64
CA THR A 5 14.13 -19.82 13.50
C THR A 5 13.49 -18.61 14.20
N PRO A 6 13.35 -18.61 15.53
CA PRO A 6 12.83 -17.45 16.25
C PRO A 6 13.82 -16.30 16.08
N GLY A 7 13.36 -15.14 15.60
CA GLY A 7 14.12 -13.89 15.75
C GLY A 7 14.42 -13.07 14.49
N ASP A 8 13.84 -13.36 13.33
CA ASP A 8 13.98 -12.48 12.15
C ASP A 8 12.63 -12.18 11.49
N ASP A 9 11.61 -12.05 12.33
CA ASP A 9 10.37 -11.40 11.96
C ASP A 9 10.60 -9.91 11.86
N ARG A 10 10.10 -9.32 10.78
CA ARG A 10 10.27 -7.91 10.52
C ARG A 10 9.23 -7.37 9.56
N ALA A 11 8.95 -6.09 9.70
CA ALA A 11 8.26 -5.31 8.70
C ALA A 11 9.20 -4.24 8.17
N GLU A 12 9.37 -4.19 6.86
CA GLU A 12 10.16 -3.22 6.12
C GLU A 12 9.24 -2.42 5.20
N LEU A 13 9.40 -1.10 5.20
CA LEU A 13 8.75 -0.20 4.28
C LEU A 13 9.75 0.20 3.18
N LEU A 14 9.35 0.04 1.92
CA LEU A 14 10.14 0.48 0.77
C LEU A 14 9.44 1.62 0.05
N TRP A 15 10.22 2.60 -0.40
CA TRP A 15 9.72 3.70 -1.22
C TRP A 15 10.07 3.49 -2.69
N LEU A 16 9.06 3.34 -3.52
CA LEU A 16 9.22 3.09 -4.95
C LEU A 16 8.69 4.29 -5.75
N PRO A 17 9.43 4.81 -6.75
CA PRO A 17 8.90 5.82 -7.64
C PRO A 17 7.62 5.32 -8.32
N VAL A 18 6.57 6.15 -8.34
CA VAL A 18 5.30 5.76 -8.97
C VAL A 18 5.51 5.50 -10.47
N GLY A 19 5.10 4.32 -10.92
CA GLY A 19 5.29 3.88 -12.30
C GLY A 19 6.70 3.41 -12.62
N ALA A 20 7.48 3.00 -11.61
CA ALA A 20 8.69 2.21 -11.84
C ALA A 20 8.39 1.00 -12.74
N GLY A 21 9.32 0.59 -13.58
CA GLY A 21 9.12 -0.47 -14.57
C GLY A 21 8.17 -0.15 -15.75
N GLY A 22 7.47 1.00 -15.75
CA GLY A 22 6.45 1.31 -16.76
C GLY A 22 6.44 2.75 -17.28
N HIS A 23 5.73 2.97 -18.40
CA HIS A 23 5.59 4.30 -19.00
C HIS A 23 4.25 4.97 -18.72
N VAL A 24 3.15 4.21 -18.74
CA VAL A 24 1.79 4.76 -18.61
C VAL A 24 1.58 5.37 -17.24
N VAL A 25 1.72 4.58 -16.17
CA VAL A 25 1.54 5.04 -14.78
C VAL A 25 2.50 6.19 -14.45
N ARG A 26 3.74 6.11 -14.92
CA ARG A 26 4.74 7.17 -14.74
C ARG A 26 4.29 8.50 -15.34
N ARG A 27 3.80 8.49 -16.58
CA ARG A 27 3.36 9.69 -17.30
C ARG A 27 2.05 10.24 -16.74
N THR A 28 1.05 9.39 -16.50
CA THR A 28 -0.26 9.82 -15.98
C THR A 28 -0.13 10.38 -14.56
N SER A 29 0.66 9.75 -13.70
CA SER A 29 0.89 10.23 -12.34
C SER A 29 1.70 11.53 -12.32
N ALA A 30 2.67 11.70 -13.22
CA ALA A 30 3.40 12.97 -13.36
C ALA A 30 2.50 14.11 -13.86
N ALA A 31 1.59 13.83 -14.81
CA ALA A 31 0.62 14.82 -15.28
C ALA A 31 -0.37 15.21 -14.16
N TRP A 32 -0.88 14.22 -13.43
CA TRP A 32 -1.75 14.46 -12.27
C TRP A 32 -1.05 15.31 -11.21
N GLU A 33 0.21 15.01 -10.87
CA GLU A 33 0.96 15.77 -9.88
C GLU A 33 1.24 17.20 -10.32
N ARG A 34 1.51 17.44 -11.61
CA ARG A 34 1.62 18.80 -12.14
C ARG A 34 0.33 19.57 -11.95
N ALA A 35 -0.81 19.00 -12.33
CA ALA A 35 -2.10 19.64 -12.15
C ALA A 35 -2.42 19.90 -10.67
N ALA A 36 -2.22 18.90 -9.81
CA ALA A 36 -2.44 19.01 -8.36
C ALA A 36 -1.51 20.04 -7.71
N ALA A 37 -0.25 20.12 -8.16
CA ALA A 37 0.72 21.09 -7.67
C ALA A 37 0.35 22.52 -8.08
N LEU A 38 -0.10 22.72 -9.33
CA LEU A 38 -0.59 24.01 -9.81
C LEU A 38 -1.80 24.49 -9.00
N LEU A 39 -2.79 23.63 -8.79
CA LEU A 39 -3.97 23.95 -7.97
C LEU A 39 -3.59 24.30 -6.52
N ALA A 40 -2.60 23.60 -5.97
CA ALA A 40 -2.07 23.85 -4.62
C ALA A 40 -0.98 24.93 -4.58
N ARG A 41 -0.73 25.67 -5.67
CA ARG A 41 0.29 26.74 -5.78
C ARG A 41 1.68 26.32 -5.27
N ARG A 42 2.07 25.08 -5.56
CA ARG A 42 3.36 24.49 -5.17
C ARG A 42 4.10 23.95 -6.38
N ARG A 43 5.41 23.71 -6.24
CA ARG A 43 6.18 22.99 -7.26
C ARG A 43 5.77 21.50 -7.28
N PRO A 44 5.69 20.86 -8.46
CA PRO A 44 5.51 19.41 -8.58
C PRO A 44 6.65 18.67 -7.85
N ARG A 45 6.32 17.57 -7.18
CA ARG A 45 7.27 16.73 -6.46
C ARG A 45 7.28 15.31 -7.02
N ARG A 46 8.37 14.57 -6.78
CA ARG A 46 8.42 13.15 -7.14
C ARG A 46 7.38 12.38 -6.33
N LEU A 47 6.63 11.52 -7.01
CA LEU A 47 5.64 10.66 -6.38
C LEU A 47 6.23 9.30 -6.07
N PHE A 48 5.91 8.80 -4.88
CA PHE A 48 6.30 7.50 -4.39
C PHE A 48 5.08 6.68 -4.00
N HIS A 49 5.20 5.38 -4.19
CA HIS A 49 4.34 4.38 -3.60
C HIS A 49 5.13 3.59 -2.55
N ALA A 50 4.52 3.36 -1.40
CA ALA A 50 5.06 2.56 -0.32
C ALA A 50 4.72 1.07 -0.50
N ALA A 51 5.71 0.18 -0.42
CA ALA A 51 5.47 -1.25 -0.32
C ALA A 51 5.86 -1.76 1.07
N LEU A 52 5.12 -2.74 1.61
CA LEU A 52 5.56 -3.48 2.80
C LEU A 52 6.17 -4.83 2.41
N GLY A 53 7.38 -5.08 2.87
CA GLY A 53 7.93 -6.42 3.01
C GLY A 53 7.71 -6.93 4.42
N LEU A 54 7.08 -8.09 4.56
CA LEU A 54 6.79 -8.68 5.87
C LEU A 54 7.49 -10.03 5.98
N ARG A 55 7.97 -10.36 7.18
CA ARG A 55 8.39 -11.70 7.54
C ARG A 55 7.79 -12.07 8.88
N CYS A 56 6.97 -13.12 8.91
CA CYS A 56 6.19 -13.55 10.06
C CYS A 56 6.42 -15.04 10.27
N ASP A 57 6.82 -15.45 11.46
CA ASP A 57 7.25 -16.81 11.79
C ASP A 57 8.26 -17.36 10.77
N GLY A 58 9.22 -16.52 10.35
CA GLY A 58 10.23 -16.87 9.35
C GLY A 58 9.73 -16.98 7.90
N VAL A 59 8.43 -16.79 7.65
CA VAL A 59 7.82 -16.85 6.32
C VAL A 59 7.71 -15.45 5.72
N PRO A 60 8.25 -15.20 4.52
CA PRO A 60 8.06 -13.92 3.85
C PRO A 60 6.62 -13.78 3.34
N TYR A 61 6.02 -12.63 3.57
CA TYR A 61 4.70 -12.26 3.05
C TYR A 61 4.82 -11.02 2.17
N VAL A 62 4.02 -11.01 1.12
CA VAL A 62 3.87 -9.85 0.23
C VAL A 62 2.46 -9.32 0.32
N VAL A 63 2.36 -8.00 0.40
CA VAL A 63 1.10 -7.25 0.37
C VAL A 63 1.09 -6.37 -0.86
N GLU A 64 0.08 -6.55 -1.70
CA GLU A 64 -0.10 -5.77 -2.93
C GLU A 64 -1.52 -5.26 -3.08
N MET A 65 -1.65 -4.11 -3.74
CA MET A 65 -2.92 -3.59 -4.21
C MET A 65 -2.81 -3.28 -5.70
N THR A 66 -3.55 -4.02 -6.52
CA THR A 66 -3.35 -4.07 -7.98
C THR A 66 -4.67 -4.34 -8.70
N PRO A 67 -4.85 -3.98 -9.98
CA PRO A 67 -6.04 -4.33 -10.72
C PRO A 67 -6.34 -5.85 -10.66
N ALA A 68 -7.63 -6.19 -10.66
CA ALA A 68 -8.12 -7.58 -10.66
C ALA A 68 -7.89 -8.30 -12.00
N TRP A 69 -7.18 -7.65 -12.92
CA TRP A 69 -6.87 -8.13 -14.25
C TRP A 69 -5.38 -7.93 -14.53
N GLY A 70 -4.82 -8.79 -15.37
CA GLY A 70 -3.37 -8.86 -15.60
C GLY A 70 -2.69 -9.93 -14.74
N GLY A 71 -1.53 -10.41 -15.22
CA GLY A 71 -0.75 -11.49 -14.63
C GLY A 71 -1.32 -12.90 -14.86
N PRO A 72 -0.51 -13.96 -14.66
CA PRO A 72 -0.94 -15.36 -14.83
C PRO A 72 -1.94 -15.78 -13.74
N PRO A 73 -2.98 -16.59 -14.06
CA PRO A 73 -3.92 -17.08 -13.06
C PRO A 73 -3.21 -18.04 -12.09
N CYS A 74 -2.87 -17.54 -10.91
CA CYS A 74 -2.33 -18.29 -9.79
C CYS A 74 -3.17 -17.98 -8.55
N ASP A 75 -3.09 -18.81 -7.51
CA ASP A 75 -3.64 -18.41 -6.21
C ASP A 75 -2.82 -17.22 -5.70
N ARG A 76 -3.44 -16.04 -5.69
CA ARG A 76 -2.79 -14.77 -5.36
C ARG A 76 -3.04 -14.35 -3.91
N GLY A 77 -3.66 -15.21 -3.09
CA GLY A 77 -4.06 -14.88 -1.72
C GLY A 77 -4.86 -13.57 -1.65
N VAL A 78 -5.87 -13.42 -2.51
CA VAL A 78 -6.74 -12.23 -2.53
C VAL A 78 -7.49 -12.16 -1.21
N VAL A 79 -7.29 -11.08 -0.46
CA VAL A 79 -7.95 -10.86 0.84
C VAL A 79 -9.13 -9.91 0.73
N VAL A 80 -9.06 -8.94 -0.19
CA VAL A 80 -10.12 -7.94 -0.41
C VAL A 80 -10.21 -7.61 -1.89
N THR A 81 -11.43 -7.36 -2.36
CA THR A 81 -11.69 -6.80 -3.69
C THR A 81 -12.51 -5.53 -3.54
N GLY A 82 -12.20 -4.51 -4.34
CA GLY A 82 -12.93 -3.25 -4.34
C GLY A 82 -13.04 -2.62 -5.73
N PRO A 83 -13.96 -1.64 -5.91
CA PRO A 83 -14.11 -0.94 -7.17
C PRO A 83 -12.97 0.07 -7.42
N VAL A 84 -12.72 0.37 -8.70
CA VAL A 84 -11.79 1.41 -9.16
C VAL A 84 -12.60 2.55 -9.79
N GLY A 85 -12.35 3.78 -9.35
CA GLY A 85 -13.02 4.97 -9.86
C GLY A 85 -14.46 5.11 -9.34
N LEU A 86 -15.43 4.48 -9.99
CA LEU A 86 -16.84 4.58 -9.60
C LEU A 86 -17.35 3.24 -9.07
N ARG A 87 -18.07 3.27 -7.94
CA ARG A 87 -18.69 2.08 -7.32
C ARG A 87 -19.47 1.18 -8.30
N PRO A 88 -20.38 1.68 -9.15
CA PRO A 88 -21.14 0.82 -10.07
C PRO A 88 -20.26 0.12 -11.11
N LEU A 89 -19.11 0.69 -11.48
CA LEU A 89 -18.20 0.07 -12.45
C LEU A 89 -17.55 -1.20 -11.89
N GLY A 90 -17.49 -1.35 -10.56
CA GLY A 90 -16.97 -2.55 -9.89
C GLY A 90 -17.70 -3.85 -10.22
N ARG A 91 -18.84 -3.81 -10.93
CA ARG A 91 -19.49 -5.00 -11.51
C ARG A 91 -18.64 -5.65 -12.61
N SER A 92 -17.79 -4.88 -13.27
CA SER A 92 -16.86 -5.35 -14.30
C SER A 92 -15.48 -5.61 -13.72
N ARG A 93 -14.85 -6.74 -14.12
CA ARG A 93 -13.49 -7.07 -13.67
C ARG A 93 -12.47 -5.98 -13.98
N TRP A 94 -12.68 -5.22 -15.05
CA TRP A 94 -11.77 -4.16 -15.51
C TRP A 94 -11.70 -2.95 -14.57
N PHE A 95 -12.72 -2.77 -13.74
CA PHE A 95 -12.81 -1.70 -12.74
C PHE A 95 -12.83 -2.26 -11.33
N ARG A 96 -12.19 -3.41 -11.12
CA ARG A 96 -11.92 -3.97 -9.79
C ARG A 96 -10.44 -3.98 -9.52
N TYR A 97 -10.09 -3.80 -8.25
CA TYR A 97 -8.77 -4.06 -7.73
C TYR A 97 -8.84 -5.16 -6.68
N GLU A 98 -7.71 -5.78 -6.45
CA GLU A 98 -7.50 -6.78 -5.42
C GLU A 98 -6.44 -6.27 -4.46
N VAL A 99 -6.69 -6.46 -3.16
CA VAL A 99 -5.64 -6.53 -2.16
C VAL A 99 -5.25 -8.00 -2.03
N ARG A 100 -3.96 -8.26 -2.22
CA ARG A 100 -3.37 -9.59 -2.22
C ARG A 100 -2.40 -9.68 -1.06
N CYS A 101 -2.48 -10.77 -0.31
CA CYS A 101 -1.61 -11.04 0.82
C CYS A 101 -1.31 -12.54 0.89
N TRP A 102 -0.13 -12.95 0.44
CA TRP A 102 0.25 -14.36 0.37
C TRP A 102 1.68 -14.63 0.85
N ALA A 103 1.91 -15.85 1.31
CA ALA A 103 3.21 -16.34 1.75
C ALA A 103 4.12 -16.64 0.54
N HIS A 104 5.43 -16.46 0.71
CA HIS A 104 6.45 -16.72 -0.32
C HIS A 104 6.32 -15.87 -1.59
N GLY A 105 5.61 -14.74 -1.52
CA GLY A 105 5.60 -13.74 -2.60
C GLY A 105 6.92 -12.97 -2.70
N ALA A 106 7.14 -12.33 -3.85
CA ALA A 106 8.18 -11.32 -4.04
C ALA A 106 7.53 -9.97 -4.39
N ILE A 107 8.07 -8.87 -3.87
CA ILE A 107 7.63 -7.51 -4.24
C ILE A 107 8.14 -7.24 -5.68
N PRO A 108 7.28 -7.10 -6.70
CA PRO A 108 7.68 -7.09 -8.11
C PRO A 108 8.66 -5.98 -8.45
N ASP A 109 8.51 -4.81 -7.83
CA ASP A 109 9.28 -3.62 -8.13
C ASP A 109 10.40 -3.36 -7.09
N ARG A 110 10.77 -4.35 -6.25
CA ARG A 110 11.72 -4.14 -5.13
C ARG A 110 13.05 -3.53 -5.59
N GLU A 111 13.51 -3.88 -6.80
CA GLU A 111 14.73 -3.34 -7.42
C GLU A 111 14.69 -1.83 -7.69
N HIS A 112 13.50 -1.24 -7.76
CA HIS A 112 13.31 0.19 -7.97
C HIS A 112 13.19 0.98 -6.65
N ALA A 113 13.33 0.32 -5.49
CA ALA A 113 13.31 0.99 -4.21
C ALA A 113 14.42 2.05 -4.12
N VAL A 114 14.06 3.24 -3.63
CA VAL A 114 15.00 4.34 -3.45
C VAL A 114 15.43 4.42 -2.00
N GLY A 115 16.72 4.25 -1.77
CA GLY A 115 17.31 4.23 -0.43
C GLY A 115 17.16 2.87 0.26
N PRO A 116 17.69 2.75 1.49
CA PRO A 116 17.53 1.53 2.28
C PRO A 116 16.07 1.33 2.70
N PRO A 117 15.60 0.08 2.86
CA PRO A 117 14.31 -0.20 3.47
C PRO A 117 14.22 0.42 4.87
N VAL A 118 13.09 1.05 5.18
CA VAL A 118 12.82 1.57 6.52
C VAL A 118 12.32 0.42 7.38
N LEU A 119 13.08 0.07 8.41
CA LEU A 119 12.65 -0.92 9.40
C LEU A 119 11.49 -0.34 10.22
N VAL A 120 10.30 -0.92 10.07
CA VAL A 120 9.11 -0.52 10.81
C VAL A 120 9.08 -1.17 12.18
N THR A 121 9.35 -2.48 12.25
CA THR A 121 9.38 -3.24 13.51
C THR A 121 10.08 -4.59 13.34
N ARG A 122 10.58 -5.14 14.45
CA ARG A 122 11.02 -6.54 14.61
C ARG A 122 10.16 -7.33 15.60
N ASP A 123 9.12 -6.70 16.16
CA ASP A 123 8.18 -7.37 17.04
C ASP A 123 7.26 -8.29 16.22
N ALA A 124 7.40 -9.60 16.42
CA ALA A 124 6.59 -10.63 15.77
C ALA A 124 5.09 -10.40 15.99
N ALA A 125 4.68 -9.96 17.18
CA ALA A 125 3.28 -9.66 17.47
C ALA A 125 2.78 -8.46 16.66
N ALA A 126 3.61 -7.44 16.46
CA ALA A 126 3.31 -6.31 15.59
C ALA A 126 3.22 -6.74 14.11
N VAL A 127 4.13 -7.57 13.62
CA VAL A 127 4.06 -8.12 12.25
C VAL A 127 2.75 -8.88 12.04
N ALA A 128 2.37 -9.75 12.99
CA ALA A 128 1.11 -10.48 12.94
C ALA A 128 -0.12 -9.53 12.96
N ARG A 129 -0.06 -8.42 13.71
CA ARG A 129 -1.09 -7.37 13.68
C ARG A 129 -1.19 -6.69 12.31
N ILE A 130 -0.08 -6.40 11.63
CA ILE A 130 -0.09 -5.85 10.27
C ILE A 130 -0.80 -6.82 9.31
N LEU A 131 -0.43 -8.10 9.31
CA LEU A 131 -1.06 -9.10 8.45
C LEU A 131 -2.57 -9.23 8.71
N ARG A 132 -2.98 -9.20 9.98
CA ARG A 132 -4.39 -9.18 10.36
C ARG A 132 -5.10 -7.92 9.86
N ALA A 133 -4.47 -6.75 10.00
CA ALA A 133 -5.01 -5.50 9.50
C ALA A 133 -5.25 -5.58 8.00
N VAL A 134 -4.23 -5.93 7.20
CA VAL A 134 -4.33 -6.07 5.73
C VAL A 134 -5.50 -6.95 5.32
N ARG A 135 -5.72 -8.07 6.01
CA ARG A 135 -6.85 -8.99 5.76
C ARG A 135 -8.22 -8.40 6.11
N GLY A 136 -8.27 -7.43 7.01
CA GLY A 136 -9.49 -6.75 7.45
C GLY A 136 -9.72 -5.37 6.82
N VAL A 137 -8.99 -5.01 5.76
CA VAL A 137 -9.12 -3.68 5.15
C VAL A 137 -10.50 -3.47 4.53
N PRO A 138 -11.17 -2.32 4.74
CA PRO A 138 -12.47 -2.07 4.12
C PRO A 138 -12.36 -2.02 2.59
N PRO A 139 -13.36 -2.52 1.84
CA PRO A 139 -13.37 -2.52 0.37
C PRO A 139 -13.74 -1.14 -0.20
N LEU A 140 -12.89 -0.14 0.09
CA LEU A 140 -13.04 1.23 -0.38
C LEU A 140 -12.84 1.33 -1.89
N THR A 141 -13.23 2.46 -2.48
CA THR A 141 -13.08 2.67 -3.92
C THR A 141 -11.72 3.28 -4.23
N TRP A 142 -10.85 2.56 -4.95
CA TRP A 142 -9.56 3.11 -5.40
C TRP A 142 -9.80 4.36 -6.23
N GLY A 143 -9.13 5.45 -5.85
CA GLY A 143 -9.12 6.72 -6.59
C GLY A 143 -10.21 7.67 -6.10
N ARG A 144 -10.96 7.28 -5.07
CA ARG A 144 -11.97 8.13 -4.42
C ARG A 144 -11.55 8.45 -3.00
N ARG A 145 -11.98 9.61 -2.51
CA ARG A 145 -11.78 10.00 -1.12
C ARG A 145 -12.65 9.10 -0.23
N PRO A 146 -12.08 8.44 0.80
CA PRO A 146 -12.88 7.78 1.80
C PRO A 146 -13.63 8.81 2.67
N PRO A 147 -14.70 8.41 3.39
CA PRO A 147 -15.39 9.30 4.32
C PRO A 147 -14.42 9.91 5.34
N GLY A 148 -14.41 11.25 5.43
CA GLY A 148 -13.50 11.99 6.31
C GLY A 148 -12.03 12.06 5.85
N GLY A 149 -11.70 11.52 4.67
CA GLY A 149 -10.35 11.58 4.09
C GLY A 149 -10.14 12.80 3.19
N GLY A 150 -9.00 13.49 3.34
CA GLY A 150 -8.60 14.60 2.45
C GLY A 150 -8.05 14.15 1.09
N GLU A 151 -7.49 12.94 1.04
CA GLU A 151 -6.85 12.36 -0.15
C GLU A 151 -7.58 11.11 -0.66
N MET A 152 -7.25 10.68 -1.87
CA MET A 152 -7.84 9.48 -2.47
C MET A 152 -7.33 8.21 -1.79
N TRP A 153 -8.19 7.19 -1.71
CA TRP A 153 -7.81 5.83 -1.35
C TRP A 153 -6.99 5.20 -2.46
N ASN A 154 -5.81 4.69 -2.14
CA ASN A 154 -4.93 3.96 -3.03
C ASN A 154 -4.03 3.02 -2.22
N SER A 155 -3.01 2.46 -2.86
CA SER A 155 -2.07 1.53 -2.23
C SER A 155 -1.24 2.16 -1.10
N ASN A 156 -0.91 3.47 -1.14
CA ASN A 156 -0.31 4.16 0.03
C ASN A 156 -1.27 4.24 1.21
N SER A 157 -2.55 4.44 0.95
CA SER A 157 -3.58 4.45 2.00
C SER A 157 -3.69 3.09 2.68
N LEU A 158 -3.65 2.00 1.91
CA LEU A 158 -3.64 0.63 2.44
C LEU A 158 -2.47 0.41 3.41
N VAL A 159 -1.26 0.81 3.00
CA VAL A 159 -0.04 0.70 3.81
C VAL A 159 -0.19 1.49 5.11
N ALA A 160 -0.50 2.78 5.01
CA ALA A 160 -0.60 3.66 6.18
C ALA A 160 -1.69 3.21 7.15
N TRP A 161 -2.85 2.79 6.62
CA TRP A 161 -3.94 2.24 7.42
C TRP A 161 -3.54 0.94 8.13
N SER A 162 -2.82 0.04 7.45
CA SER A 162 -2.37 -1.24 8.05
C SER A 162 -1.37 -1.03 9.19
N LEU A 163 -0.46 -0.06 9.04
CA LEU A 163 0.48 0.32 10.08
C LEU A 163 -0.26 0.93 11.29
N ALA A 164 -1.16 1.88 11.05
CA ALA A 164 -1.94 2.51 12.10
C ALA A 164 -2.81 1.50 12.87
N GLN A 165 -3.49 0.59 12.17
CA GLN A 165 -4.29 -0.48 12.79
C GLN A 165 -3.43 -1.47 13.60
N ALA A 166 -2.15 -1.62 13.26
CA ALA A 166 -1.21 -2.44 14.02
C ALA A 166 -0.61 -1.72 15.24
N GLY A 167 -0.96 -0.43 15.45
CA GLY A 167 -0.42 0.43 16.51
C GLY A 167 1.02 0.90 16.24
N LEU A 168 1.41 0.99 14.96
CA LEU A 168 2.76 1.36 14.55
C LEU A 168 2.82 2.82 14.07
N ALA A 169 4.03 3.38 14.09
CA ALA A 169 4.29 4.72 13.61
C ALA A 169 3.90 4.87 12.13
N THR A 170 3.37 6.04 11.78
CA THR A 170 2.95 6.38 10.41
C THR A 170 3.55 7.69 9.91
N ASP A 171 4.58 8.20 10.58
CA ASP A 171 5.32 9.42 10.24
C ASP A 171 6.41 9.17 9.17
N HIS A 172 6.36 8.02 8.50
CA HIS A 172 7.27 7.68 7.42
C HIS A 172 7.09 8.61 6.22
N VAL A 173 8.21 9.16 5.75
CA VAL A 173 8.24 10.07 4.60
C VAL A 173 9.10 9.49 3.46
N PRO A 174 8.69 9.67 2.19
CA PRO A 174 9.50 9.28 1.06
C PRO A 174 10.77 10.15 0.95
N PRO A 175 11.86 9.62 0.37
CA PRO A 175 13.14 10.32 0.28
C PRO A 175 13.09 11.55 -0.64
N GLY A 176 14.04 12.47 -0.45
CA GLY A 176 14.28 13.59 -1.36
C GLY A 176 13.12 14.61 -1.44
N GLY A 177 12.32 14.74 -0.39
CA GLY A 177 11.16 15.63 -0.36
C GLY A 177 10.02 15.17 -1.29
N GLY A 178 9.97 13.88 -1.62
CA GLY A 178 8.89 13.27 -2.39
C GLY A 178 7.53 13.35 -1.70
N ARG A 179 6.50 12.84 -2.37
CA ARG A 179 5.16 12.69 -1.81
C ARG A 179 4.66 11.27 -1.98
N ALA A 180 3.85 10.81 -1.02
CA ALA A 180 3.10 9.57 -1.09
C ALA A 180 1.59 9.90 -0.98
N PRO A 181 0.95 10.37 -2.07
CA PRO A 181 -0.47 10.70 -2.05
C PRO A 181 -1.31 9.50 -1.58
N GLY A 182 -2.33 9.74 -0.77
CA GLY A 182 -3.18 8.73 -0.16
C GLY A 182 -2.74 8.31 1.25
N TRP A 183 -1.52 8.63 1.69
CA TRP A 183 -1.03 8.23 3.01
C TRP A 183 -1.90 8.76 4.16
N ASP A 184 -2.17 10.07 4.16
CA ASP A 184 -3.02 10.72 5.17
C ASP A 184 -4.45 10.16 5.19
N ALA A 185 -4.98 9.76 4.03
CA ALA A 185 -6.29 9.10 3.96
C ALA A 185 -6.31 7.76 4.70
N GLY A 186 -5.22 6.99 4.65
CA GLY A 186 -5.08 5.74 5.39
C GLY A 186 -5.00 5.94 6.91
N VAL A 187 -4.17 6.90 7.35
CA VAL A 187 -4.02 7.25 8.77
C VAL A 187 -5.34 7.73 9.38
N ARG A 188 -6.04 8.66 8.71
CA ARG A 188 -7.32 9.18 9.21
C ARG A 188 -8.41 8.11 9.28
N LEU A 189 -8.44 7.21 8.32
CA LEU A 189 -9.41 6.12 8.33
C LEU A 189 -9.19 5.19 9.54
N ALA A 190 -7.95 4.83 9.83
CA ALA A 190 -7.63 3.95 10.97
C ALA A 190 -8.03 4.59 12.30
N ALA A 191 -7.72 5.88 12.50
CA ALA A 191 -8.12 6.61 13.70
C ALA A 191 -9.64 6.59 13.94
N ARG A 192 -10.44 6.63 12.87
CA ARG A 192 -11.90 6.53 12.97
C ARG A 192 -12.38 5.13 13.33
N THR A 193 -11.75 4.09 12.78
CA THR A 193 -12.08 2.70 13.12
C THR A 193 -11.75 2.36 14.57
N ALA A 194 -10.72 2.98 15.15
CA ALA A 194 -10.39 2.81 16.57
C ALA A 194 -11.37 3.51 17.54
N THR A 195 -12.14 4.49 17.04
CA THR A 195 -13.08 5.29 17.85
C THR A 195 -14.53 4.78 17.72
N ALA A 196 -14.79 3.84 16.82
CA ALA A 196 -16.11 3.26 16.55
C ALA A 196 -16.26 1.91 17.24
#